data_AF-A0A328UAN9-F1
#
_entry.id   AF-A0A328UAN9-F1
#
_cell.length_a   1.000
_cell.length_b   1.000
_cell.length_c   1.000
_cell.angle_alpha   90.00
_cell.angle_beta   90.00
_cell.angle_gamma   90.00
#
_symmetry.space_group_name_H-M   'P 1'
#
loop_
_entity.id
_entity.type
_entity.pdbx_description
1 polymer ?
#
loop_
_entity_poly.entity_id
_entity_poly.type
_entity_poly.pdbx_seq_one_letter_code
_entity_poly.pdbx_strand_id
1 'polypeptide(L)'
;MMMKRSKKWSVLGISLLSMVLFAGIASAHVTVLPKQAAQNSNEVFTVRVPSEKENATTKSIKVKIPDGVKVSRVEPKAGWKHELETNAETKAIVSVTWTAEGEGLAKTEFTEFRLSGKISADAKQLVWKAYQTYSDNSLVEWVGGDGADYPAAVTTVTAGTGESDGHGGGSSGSAGTAPDTGTASGSEGSGDAAPETPVSNSGGDSSAGTPEPAASADNSATAQESAPVTAADAGSKSDTLSRTLSIAALALAASAFVISVSRKKR
;
A
#
# COMPACT_ATOMS: atom_id res chain seq x y z
N MET A 1 38.24 -51.51 -47.22
CA MET A 1 37.59 -50.29 -47.75
C MET A 1 36.99 -49.52 -46.57
N MET A 2 37.52 -48.36 -46.21
CA MET A 2 37.09 -47.63 -44.99
C MET A 2 35.90 -46.71 -45.26
N MET A 3 34.82 -46.86 -44.50
CA MET A 3 33.69 -45.91 -44.51
C MET A 3 33.87 -44.85 -43.41
N LYS A 4 34.03 -43.59 -43.81
CA LYS A 4 34.14 -42.44 -42.89
C LYS A 4 32.80 -42.20 -42.19
N ARG A 5 32.72 -42.41 -40.87
CA ARG A 5 31.59 -41.95 -40.05
C ARG A 5 31.62 -40.42 -39.95
N SER A 6 30.59 -39.76 -40.47
CA SER A 6 30.49 -38.30 -40.52
C SER A 6 30.04 -37.71 -39.18
N LYS A 7 30.91 -36.93 -38.52
CA LYS A 7 30.57 -36.14 -37.33
C LYS A 7 29.63 -34.98 -37.72
N LYS A 8 28.31 -35.15 -37.54
CA LYS A 8 27.30 -34.10 -37.78
C LYS A 8 26.35 -33.89 -36.57
N TRP A 9 26.86 -33.99 -35.33
CA TRP A 9 26.06 -33.88 -34.11
C TRP A 9 26.44 -32.70 -33.17
N SER A 10 27.27 -31.75 -33.60
CA SER A 10 27.69 -30.62 -32.72
C SER A 10 26.85 -29.35 -32.80
N VAL A 11 26.05 -29.13 -33.87
CA VAL A 11 25.39 -27.83 -34.10
C VAL A 11 24.08 -27.69 -33.32
N LEU A 12 23.38 -28.79 -33.02
CA LEU A 12 22.07 -28.75 -32.36
C LEU A 12 22.16 -28.46 -30.84
N GLY A 13 23.28 -28.79 -30.19
CA GLY A 13 23.42 -28.62 -28.74
C GLY A 13 23.65 -27.17 -28.29
N ILE A 14 24.31 -26.35 -29.13
CA ILE A 14 24.64 -24.96 -28.78
C ILE A 14 23.39 -24.06 -28.78
N SER A 15 22.46 -24.27 -29.72
CA SER A 15 21.23 -23.48 -29.80
C SER A 15 20.28 -23.70 -28.61
N LEU A 16 20.32 -24.88 -27.99
CA LEU A 16 19.47 -25.19 -26.84
C LEU A 16 20.04 -24.56 -25.55
N LEU A 17 21.36 -24.51 -25.42
CA LEU A 17 22.05 -23.92 -24.27
C LEU A 17 21.83 -22.39 -24.17
N SER A 18 21.73 -21.69 -25.31
CA SER A 18 21.44 -20.25 -25.33
C SER A 18 20.03 -19.89 -24.84
N MET A 19 19.06 -20.81 -24.90
CA MET A 19 17.67 -20.56 -24.49
C MET A 19 17.49 -20.57 -22.96
N VAL A 20 18.34 -21.32 -22.24
CA VAL A 20 18.25 -21.50 -20.78
C VAL A 20 18.78 -20.27 -20.00
N LEU A 21 19.65 -19.47 -20.61
CA LEU A 21 20.23 -18.27 -19.99
C LEU A 21 19.24 -17.08 -19.89
N PHE A 22 18.04 -17.21 -20.47
CA PHE A 22 16.94 -16.24 -20.36
C PHE A 22 15.77 -16.74 -19.50
N ALA A 23 16.00 -17.73 -18.63
CA ALA A 23 15.16 -17.98 -17.47
C ALA A 23 15.34 -16.82 -16.46
N GLY A 24 14.89 -15.63 -16.84
CA GLY A 24 14.85 -14.47 -15.96
C GLY A 24 14.06 -14.83 -14.72
N ILE A 25 14.63 -14.50 -13.56
CA ILE A 25 13.90 -14.55 -12.29
C ILE A 25 12.62 -13.76 -12.53
N ALA A 26 11.47 -14.41 -12.38
CA ALA A 26 10.18 -13.76 -12.49
C ALA A 26 9.94 -12.91 -11.22
N SER A 27 10.78 -11.89 -11.05
CA SER A 27 10.79 -10.98 -9.91
C SER A 27 9.44 -10.29 -9.88
N ALA A 28 8.61 -10.76 -8.95
CA ALA A 28 7.28 -10.25 -8.81
C ALA A 28 7.40 -8.99 -7.96
N HIS A 29 7.56 -7.84 -8.59
CA HIS A 29 7.71 -6.58 -7.86
C HIS A 29 6.44 -6.25 -7.07
N VAL A 30 6.61 -5.66 -5.88
CA VAL A 30 5.51 -4.94 -5.23
C VAL A 30 5.12 -3.79 -6.16
N THR A 31 3.84 -3.68 -6.48
CA THR A 31 3.33 -2.63 -7.38
C THR A 31 2.16 -1.89 -6.76
N VAL A 32 2.08 -0.59 -7.03
CA VAL A 32 0.92 0.23 -6.71
C VAL A 32 0.19 0.61 -8.00
N LEU A 33 -1.14 0.53 -7.94
CA LEU A 33 -2.08 1.07 -8.91
C LEU A 33 -2.91 2.20 -8.27
N PRO A 34 -3.38 3.20 -9.03
CA PRO A 34 -3.09 3.38 -10.46
C PRO A 34 -1.64 3.84 -10.70
N LYS A 35 -1.14 3.61 -11.93
CA LYS A 35 0.18 4.07 -12.37
C LYS A 35 0.24 5.56 -12.68
N GLN A 36 -0.92 6.17 -12.93
CA GLN A 36 -1.08 7.60 -13.13
C GLN A 36 -2.32 8.07 -12.38
N ALA A 37 -2.24 9.22 -11.71
CA ALA A 37 -3.36 9.87 -11.04
C ALA A 37 -3.30 11.39 -11.25
N ALA A 38 -4.37 12.11 -10.89
CA ALA A 38 -4.46 13.55 -11.05
C ALA A 38 -4.08 14.31 -9.76
N GLN A 39 -3.51 15.51 -9.90
CA GLN A 39 -3.34 16.42 -8.77
C GLN A 39 -4.72 16.78 -8.17
N ASN A 40 -4.79 16.97 -6.85
CA ASN A 40 -6.01 17.34 -6.11
C ASN A 40 -7.17 16.31 -6.13
N SER A 41 -7.01 15.13 -6.74
CA SER A 41 -8.04 14.08 -6.73
C SER A 41 -8.08 13.28 -5.43
N ASN A 42 -9.22 12.64 -5.16
CA ASN A 42 -9.27 11.50 -4.24
C ASN A 42 -9.02 10.23 -5.05
N GLU A 43 -8.20 9.32 -4.53
CA GLU A 43 -7.76 8.11 -5.23
C GLU A 43 -7.78 6.90 -4.31
N VAL A 44 -7.99 5.71 -4.89
CA VAL A 44 -7.80 4.42 -4.20
C VAL A 44 -6.52 3.78 -4.73
N PHE A 45 -5.52 3.69 -3.87
CA PHE A 45 -4.27 3.02 -4.17
C PHE A 45 -4.34 1.55 -3.80
N THR A 46 -4.07 0.68 -4.77
CA THR A 46 -4.00 -0.77 -4.60
C THR A 46 -2.54 -1.20 -4.59
N VAL A 47 -2.02 -1.60 -3.43
CA VAL A 47 -0.70 -2.19 -3.24
C VAL A 47 -0.80 -3.71 -3.47
N ARG A 48 -0.28 -4.19 -4.59
CA ARG A 48 -0.18 -5.61 -4.91
C ARG A 48 1.15 -6.18 -4.43
N VAL A 49 1.08 -7.18 -3.56
CA VAL A 49 2.22 -7.82 -2.89
C VAL A 49 2.25 -9.31 -3.25
N PRO A 50 3.21 -9.75 -4.07
CA PRO A 50 3.45 -11.16 -4.36
C PRO A 50 4.49 -11.78 -3.40
N SER A 51 4.56 -13.10 -3.35
CA SER A 51 5.51 -13.85 -2.52
C SER A 51 6.26 -14.88 -3.37
N GLU A 52 7.59 -14.91 -3.28
CA GLU A 52 8.45 -15.65 -4.23
C GLU A 52 9.32 -16.75 -3.59
N LYS A 53 9.38 -16.83 -2.25
CA LYS A 53 10.27 -17.74 -1.52
C LYS A 53 9.65 -19.12 -1.32
N GLU A 54 10.36 -20.17 -1.75
CA GLU A 54 9.93 -21.58 -1.64
C GLU A 54 9.57 -22.00 -0.21
N ASN A 55 10.43 -21.65 0.75
CA ASN A 55 10.40 -22.16 2.12
C ASN A 55 10.04 -21.09 3.16
N ALA A 56 9.52 -19.94 2.73
CA ALA A 56 9.13 -18.85 3.62
C ALA A 56 7.91 -18.11 3.06
N THR A 57 6.93 -17.82 3.92
CA THR A 57 5.73 -17.08 3.52
C THR A 57 5.89 -15.58 3.82
N THR A 58 5.24 -14.72 3.04
CA THR A 58 5.17 -13.29 3.40
C THR A 58 4.24 -13.12 4.59
N LYS A 59 4.77 -12.72 5.75
CA LYS A 59 4.01 -12.53 7.00
C LYS A 59 3.62 -11.08 7.23
N SER A 60 4.41 -10.11 6.76
CA SER A 60 4.10 -8.68 6.92
C SER A 60 4.55 -7.85 5.72
N ILE A 61 3.82 -6.77 5.46
CA ILE A 61 4.19 -5.72 4.51
C ILE A 61 3.95 -4.36 5.15
N LYS A 62 5.00 -3.53 5.24
CA LYS A 62 4.90 -2.14 5.66
C LYS A 62 5.10 -1.22 4.47
N VAL A 63 4.13 -0.35 4.19
CA VAL A 63 4.18 0.63 3.11
C VAL A 63 4.29 2.03 3.71
N LYS A 64 5.34 2.76 3.36
CA LYS A 64 5.47 4.18 3.70
C LYS A 64 4.59 4.99 2.76
N ILE A 65 3.82 5.92 3.34
CA ILE A 65 3.01 6.85 2.57
C ILE A 65 3.94 7.92 2.01
N PRO A 66 4.00 8.13 0.68
CA PRO A 66 4.85 9.17 0.11
C PRO A 66 4.32 10.57 0.39
N ASP A 67 5.23 11.55 0.38
CA ASP A 67 4.84 12.95 0.33
C ASP A 67 3.97 13.23 -0.92
N GLY A 68 3.04 14.17 -0.79
CA GLY A 68 2.09 14.49 -1.87
C GLY A 68 0.81 13.65 -1.88
N VAL A 69 0.60 12.74 -0.93
CA VAL A 69 -0.72 12.10 -0.69
C VAL A 69 -1.07 12.05 0.80
N LYS A 70 -2.31 12.41 1.14
CA LYS A 70 -2.88 12.28 2.49
C LYS A 70 -3.85 11.11 2.53
N VAL A 71 -3.39 9.99 3.09
CA VAL A 71 -4.23 8.79 3.27
C VAL A 71 -5.23 9.02 4.40
N SER A 72 -6.46 8.59 4.17
CA SER A 72 -7.60 8.79 5.07
C SER A 72 -8.27 7.50 5.53
N ARG A 73 -8.17 6.43 4.73
CA ARG A 73 -8.78 5.12 4.99
C ARG A 73 -7.88 4.00 4.50
N VAL A 74 -7.97 2.86 5.18
CA VAL A 74 -7.40 1.57 4.77
C VAL A 74 -8.57 0.59 4.66
N GLU A 75 -8.61 -0.21 3.60
CA GLU A 75 -9.63 -1.24 3.42
C GLU A 75 -9.36 -2.40 4.39
N PRO A 76 -10.32 -2.78 5.26
CA PRO A 76 -10.20 -3.96 6.11
C PRO A 76 -10.04 -5.21 5.25
N LYS A 77 -9.16 -6.13 5.65
CA LYS A 77 -8.83 -7.33 4.89
C LYS A 77 -8.88 -8.56 5.78
N ALA A 78 -9.72 -9.52 5.42
CA ALA A 78 -9.82 -10.77 6.17
C ALA A 78 -8.48 -11.53 6.20
N GLY A 79 -8.09 -12.03 7.39
CA GLY A 79 -6.82 -12.73 7.61
C GLY A 79 -5.59 -11.82 7.71
N TRP A 80 -5.78 -10.49 7.73
CA TRP A 80 -4.70 -9.50 7.81
C TRP A 80 -5.08 -8.33 8.72
N LYS A 81 -4.47 -8.27 9.91
CA LYS A 81 -4.54 -7.06 10.75
C LYS A 81 -3.74 -5.93 10.10
N HIS A 82 -4.13 -4.68 10.37
CA HIS A 82 -3.37 -3.51 9.95
C HIS A 82 -3.10 -2.55 11.11
N GLU A 83 -1.95 -1.88 11.06
CA GLU A 83 -1.47 -0.93 12.05
C GLU A 83 -1.04 0.36 11.35
N LEU A 84 -1.44 1.52 11.90
CA LEU A 84 -1.19 2.84 11.32
C LEU A 84 -0.10 3.57 12.12
N GLU A 85 0.98 3.96 11.45
CA GLU A 85 1.96 4.91 11.99
C GLU A 85 1.49 6.32 11.62
N THR A 86 1.36 7.22 12.60
CA THR A 86 0.95 8.62 12.36
C THR A 86 2.04 9.60 12.78
N ASN A 87 2.15 10.71 12.05
CA ASN A 87 2.99 11.83 12.45
C ASN A 87 2.39 12.52 13.70
N ALA A 88 3.20 12.72 14.73
CA ALA A 88 2.72 13.17 16.04
C ALA A 88 2.04 14.56 16.02
N GLU A 89 2.49 15.46 15.14
CA GLU A 89 2.02 16.84 15.05
C GLU A 89 0.79 16.95 14.14
N THR A 90 0.91 16.47 12.89
CA THR A 90 -0.10 16.61 11.85
C THR A 90 -1.20 15.54 11.89
N LYS A 91 -1.00 14.47 12.67
CA LYS A 91 -1.82 13.24 12.71
C LYS A 91 -1.97 12.52 11.37
N ALA A 92 -1.22 12.90 10.34
CA ALA A 92 -1.23 12.24 9.03
C ALA A 92 -0.68 10.81 9.15
N ILE A 93 -1.30 9.86 8.43
CA ILE A 93 -0.80 8.49 8.31
C ILE A 93 0.48 8.52 7.47
N VAL A 94 1.60 8.10 8.06
CA VAL A 94 2.93 8.06 7.41
C VAL A 94 3.37 6.66 7.01
N SER A 95 2.77 5.61 7.58
CA SER A 95 2.84 4.26 7.03
C SER A 95 1.67 3.39 7.47
N VAL A 96 1.42 2.34 6.70
CA VAL A 96 0.51 1.25 7.06
C VAL A 96 1.31 -0.05 7.07
N THR A 97 1.18 -0.82 8.14
CA THR A 97 1.73 -2.17 8.23
C THR A 97 0.58 -3.16 8.21
N TRP A 98 0.56 -4.09 7.26
CA TRP A 98 -0.35 -5.24 7.31
C TRP A 98 0.42 -6.49 7.74
N THR A 99 -0.19 -7.30 8.59
CA THR A 99 0.42 -8.52 9.12
C THR A 99 -0.59 -9.66 9.07
N ALA A 100 -0.18 -10.79 8.52
CA ALA A 100 -1.00 -11.98 8.39
C ALA A 100 -1.39 -12.54 9.76
N GLU A 101 -2.65 -12.92 9.92
CA GLU A 101 -3.17 -13.54 11.14
C GLU A 101 -2.97 -15.07 11.15
N GLY A 102 -2.57 -15.64 10.01
CA GLY A 102 -2.30 -17.07 9.82
C GLY A 102 -1.03 -17.31 9.00
N GLU A 103 -1.12 -18.16 7.97
CA GLU A 103 0.10 -18.57 7.27
C GLU A 103 0.77 -17.50 6.40
N GLY A 104 0.07 -16.44 6.02
CA GLY A 104 0.61 -15.41 5.12
C GLY A 104 0.56 -15.86 3.67
N LEU A 105 1.41 -15.30 2.80
CA LEU A 105 1.44 -15.63 1.37
C LEU A 105 2.52 -16.66 1.07
N ALA A 106 2.14 -17.84 0.60
CA ALA A 106 3.05 -18.85 0.08
C ALA A 106 3.63 -18.45 -1.29
N LYS A 107 4.65 -19.17 -1.77
CA LYS A 107 5.26 -18.87 -3.08
C LYS A 107 4.22 -18.90 -4.20
N THR A 108 4.34 -17.95 -5.14
CA THR A 108 3.43 -17.76 -6.30
C THR A 108 2.08 -17.16 -5.93
N GLU A 109 1.75 -17.07 -4.64
CA GLU A 109 0.59 -16.29 -4.20
C GLU A 109 0.89 -14.79 -4.26
N PHE A 110 -0.18 -14.02 -4.38
CA PHE A 110 -0.15 -12.58 -4.20
C PHE A 110 -1.42 -12.13 -3.52
N THR A 111 -1.39 -10.95 -2.92
CA THR A 111 -2.59 -10.30 -2.44
C THR A 111 -2.52 -8.80 -2.65
N GLU A 112 -3.67 -8.15 -2.50
CA GLU A 112 -3.81 -6.71 -2.66
C GLU A 112 -4.26 -6.06 -1.36
N PHE A 113 -3.66 -4.93 -1.03
CA PHE A 113 -3.98 -4.08 0.12
C PHE A 113 -4.38 -2.71 -0.42
N ARG A 114 -5.53 -2.19 0.02
CA ARG A 114 -6.11 -0.98 -0.55
C ARG A 114 -6.21 0.12 0.49
N LEU A 115 -5.90 1.34 0.07
CA LEU A 115 -5.91 2.54 0.89
C LEU A 115 -6.44 3.70 0.05
N SER A 116 -7.19 4.62 0.66
CA SER A 116 -7.72 5.78 -0.06
C SER A 116 -7.32 7.10 0.58
N GLY A 117 -6.99 8.06 -0.27
CA GLY A 117 -6.42 9.33 0.15
C GLY A 117 -6.59 10.42 -0.90
N LYS A 118 -6.24 11.65 -0.51
CA LYS A 118 -6.25 12.81 -1.39
C LYS A 118 -4.83 13.15 -1.84
N ILE A 119 -4.64 13.28 -3.14
CA ILE A 119 -3.37 13.71 -3.75
C ILE A 119 -3.26 15.24 -3.64
N SER A 120 -2.09 15.75 -3.28
CA SER A 120 -1.85 17.18 -3.14
C SER A 120 -1.87 17.90 -4.51
N ALA A 121 -2.13 19.22 -4.50
CA ALA A 121 -2.18 20.03 -5.71
C ALA A 121 -0.81 20.28 -6.36
N ASP A 122 0.28 20.07 -5.63
CA ASP A 122 1.68 20.26 -6.03
C ASP A 122 2.40 18.95 -6.39
N ALA A 123 1.89 17.80 -5.94
CA ALA A 123 2.48 16.48 -6.18
C ALA A 123 2.73 16.20 -7.68
N LYS A 124 3.90 15.64 -8.01
CA LYS A 124 4.30 15.27 -9.39
C LYS A 124 4.53 13.76 -9.56
N GLN A 125 4.86 13.09 -8.47
CA GLN A 125 5.10 11.65 -8.41
C GLN A 125 4.90 11.18 -6.97
N LEU A 126 4.41 9.96 -6.79
CA LEU A 126 4.28 9.29 -5.49
C LEU A 126 5.16 8.04 -5.55
N VAL A 127 6.16 7.96 -4.65
CA VAL A 127 7.13 6.85 -4.59
C VAL A 127 6.85 5.98 -3.37
N TRP A 128 6.14 4.88 -3.61
CA TRP A 128 5.67 3.94 -2.60
C TRP A 128 6.78 2.96 -2.22
N LYS A 129 7.46 3.27 -1.11
CA LYS A 129 8.45 2.39 -0.48
C LYS A 129 7.75 1.30 0.33
N ALA A 130 8.14 0.05 0.15
CA ALA A 130 7.56 -1.07 0.87
C ALA A 130 8.63 -2.00 1.47
N TYR A 131 8.31 -2.61 2.60
CA TYR A 131 9.19 -3.46 3.42
C TYR A 131 8.46 -4.77 3.67
N GLN A 132 8.93 -5.85 3.05
CA GLN A 132 8.28 -7.15 3.02
C GLN A 132 9.02 -8.14 3.90
N THR A 133 8.40 -8.54 5.01
CA THR A 133 8.99 -9.47 5.98
C THR A 133 8.41 -10.87 5.79
N TYR A 134 9.31 -11.83 5.64
CA TYR A 134 9.00 -13.25 5.48
C TYR A 134 9.01 -14.01 6.82
N SER A 135 8.46 -15.21 6.84
CA SER A 135 8.36 -16.08 8.03
C SER A 135 9.70 -16.54 8.60
N ASP A 136 10.77 -16.47 7.82
CA ASP A 136 12.16 -16.70 8.24
C ASP A 136 12.83 -15.45 8.85
N ASN A 137 12.05 -14.37 9.05
CA ASN A 137 12.48 -13.02 9.46
C ASN A 137 13.35 -12.28 8.44
N SER A 138 13.51 -12.80 7.23
CA SER A 138 14.20 -12.06 6.17
C SER A 138 13.34 -10.90 5.66
N LEU A 139 14.00 -9.79 5.34
CA LEU A 139 13.39 -8.56 4.87
C LEU A 139 13.78 -8.30 3.41
N VAL A 140 12.80 -7.93 2.58
CA VAL A 140 13.01 -7.37 1.24
C VAL A 140 12.55 -5.91 1.25
N GLU A 141 13.43 -5.01 0.80
CA GLU A 141 13.19 -3.57 0.78
C GLU A 141 12.92 -3.07 -0.64
N TRP A 142 11.64 -2.86 -0.96
CA TRP A 142 11.17 -2.28 -2.22
C TRP A 142 11.35 -0.76 -2.18
N VAL A 143 12.62 -0.33 -2.24
CA VAL A 143 13.06 1.07 -2.04
C VAL A 143 13.99 1.58 -3.14
N GLY A 144 14.42 0.71 -4.06
CA GLY A 144 15.33 1.04 -5.15
C GLY A 144 14.72 1.94 -6.23
N GLY A 145 15.57 2.53 -7.06
CA GLY A 145 15.15 3.21 -8.29
C GLY A 145 14.82 2.25 -9.44
N ASP A 146 14.43 2.80 -10.59
CA ASP A 146 14.18 2.01 -11.80
C ASP A 146 15.41 1.16 -12.18
N GLY A 147 15.17 -0.13 -12.47
CA GLY A 147 16.21 -1.09 -12.82
C GLY A 147 17.00 -1.68 -11.64
N ALA A 148 16.70 -1.31 -10.39
CA ALA A 148 17.16 -2.05 -9.22
C ALA A 148 16.42 -3.40 -9.09
N ASP A 149 17.00 -4.36 -8.36
CA ASP A 149 16.38 -5.68 -8.11
C ASP A 149 15.06 -5.58 -7.33
N TYR A 150 14.97 -4.61 -6.42
CA TYR A 150 13.79 -4.33 -5.58
C TYR A 150 13.38 -2.85 -5.72
N PRO A 151 12.77 -2.46 -6.86
CA PRO A 151 12.39 -1.07 -7.11
C PRO A 151 11.18 -0.67 -6.27
N ALA A 152 11.14 0.58 -5.82
CA ALA A 152 9.94 1.17 -5.22
C ALA A 152 8.83 1.29 -6.28
N ALA A 153 7.57 1.14 -5.85
CA ALA A 153 6.46 1.32 -6.77
C ALA A 153 6.18 2.82 -7.00
N VAL A 154 5.97 3.22 -8.25
CA VAL A 154 5.75 4.63 -8.62
C VAL A 154 4.35 4.85 -9.20
N THR A 155 3.70 5.92 -8.76
CA THR A 155 2.53 6.53 -9.42
C THR A 155 2.92 7.93 -9.92
N THR A 156 2.78 8.17 -11.23
CA THR A 156 2.97 9.50 -11.82
C THR A 156 1.76 10.38 -11.51
N VAL A 157 1.98 11.64 -11.13
CA VAL A 157 0.87 12.58 -10.88
C VAL A 157 0.83 13.63 -11.99
N THR A 158 -0.22 13.57 -12.80
CA THR A 158 -0.49 14.53 -13.88
C THR A 158 -1.25 15.74 -13.35
N ALA A 159 -1.06 16.90 -13.98
CA ALA A 159 -1.81 18.11 -13.66
C ALA A 159 -3.32 17.81 -13.68
N GLY A 160 -4.01 18.19 -12.60
CA GLY A 160 -5.46 18.08 -12.57
C GLY A 160 -6.07 19.08 -13.54
N THR A 161 -6.99 18.63 -14.39
CA THR A 161 -7.98 19.54 -14.97
C THR A 161 -8.78 20.09 -13.80
N GLY A 162 -8.53 21.35 -13.46
CA GLY A 162 -9.22 21.99 -12.34
C GLY A 162 -10.70 22.08 -12.65
N GLU A 163 -11.50 21.23 -12.00
CA GLU A 163 -12.94 21.34 -12.02
C GLU A 163 -13.30 22.63 -11.28
N SER A 164 -13.48 23.71 -12.03
CA SER A 164 -14.24 24.84 -11.54
C SER A 164 -15.67 24.35 -11.37
N ASP A 165 -16.18 24.35 -10.13
CA ASP A 165 -17.60 24.11 -9.82
C ASP A 165 -18.47 25.26 -10.37
N GLY A 166 -18.54 25.36 -11.69
CA GLY A 166 -19.42 26.23 -12.42
C GLY A 166 -20.82 25.65 -12.40
N HIS A 167 -21.64 26.08 -11.45
CA HIS A 167 -23.09 25.88 -11.52
C HIS A 167 -23.68 26.67 -12.70
N GLY A 168 -23.53 26.10 -13.90
CA GLY A 168 -23.80 26.72 -15.20
C GLY A 168 -24.59 25.82 -16.16
N GLY A 169 -25.53 25.04 -15.63
CA GLY A 169 -26.45 24.22 -16.42
C GLY A 169 -27.66 25.02 -16.92
N GLY A 170 -27.45 25.86 -17.93
CA GLY A 170 -28.54 26.60 -18.59
C GLY A 170 -29.23 25.82 -19.72
N SER A 171 -30.42 26.29 -20.10
CA SER A 171 -31.21 25.88 -21.29
C SER A 171 -31.99 24.56 -21.19
N SER A 172 -33.21 24.65 -20.64
CA SER A 172 -34.32 23.80 -21.11
C SER A 172 -34.95 24.49 -22.34
N GLY A 173 -35.27 23.69 -23.37
CA GLY A 173 -35.66 24.21 -24.68
C GLY A 173 -37.01 24.92 -24.72
N SER A 174 -37.14 25.87 -25.65
CA SER A 174 -38.41 26.53 -25.97
C SER A 174 -39.41 25.57 -26.60
N ALA A 175 -40.63 25.55 -26.08
CA ALA A 175 -41.81 24.97 -26.72
C ALA A 175 -42.98 25.97 -26.60
N GLY A 176 -43.84 25.99 -27.62
CA GLY A 176 -44.73 27.13 -27.90
C GLY A 176 -45.93 27.32 -26.97
N THR A 177 -46.40 28.57 -26.94
CA THR A 177 -47.62 29.05 -26.27
C THR A 177 -48.91 28.50 -26.89
N ALA A 178 -49.85 28.09 -26.04
CA ALA A 178 -51.30 28.24 -26.27
C ALA A 178 -52.04 28.29 -24.91
N PRO A 179 -52.91 29.28 -24.63
CA PRO A 179 -53.73 29.32 -23.42
C PRO A 179 -55.19 28.93 -23.69
N ASP A 180 -55.84 28.21 -22.78
CA ASP A 180 -57.29 28.30 -22.56
C ASP A 180 -57.67 27.84 -21.14
N THR A 181 -58.97 27.87 -20.82
CA THR A 181 -59.53 28.30 -19.54
C THR A 181 -60.22 27.18 -18.74
N GLY A 182 -60.38 27.37 -17.41
CA GLY A 182 -61.15 26.47 -16.54
C GLY A 182 -61.16 26.90 -15.08
N THR A 183 -62.35 26.98 -14.46
CA THR A 183 -62.59 27.68 -13.18
C THR A 183 -63.11 26.75 -12.05
N ALA A 184 -62.46 26.86 -10.88
CA ALA A 184 -62.93 26.67 -9.49
C ALA A 184 -63.68 25.39 -8.99
N SER A 185 -63.27 24.96 -7.78
CA SER A 185 -64.09 24.92 -6.53
C SER A 185 -64.30 23.56 -5.81
N GLY A 186 -64.10 23.57 -4.47
CA GLY A 186 -64.62 22.59 -3.48
C GLY A 186 -63.94 21.22 -3.40
N SER A 187 -64.03 20.44 -2.31
CA SER A 187 -64.49 20.71 -0.93
C SER A 187 -63.99 19.59 0.03
N GLU A 188 -64.21 19.73 1.33
CA GLU A 188 -63.65 18.95 2.46
C GLU A 188 -64.29 17.57 2.75
N GLY A 189 -63.61 16.77 3.61
CA GLY A 189 -64.14 15.63 4.39
C GLY A 189 -63.00 14.98 5.21
N SER A 190 -62.96 15.06 6.56
CA SER A 190 -63.69 14.25 7.57
C SER A 190 -63.31 12.76 7.55
N GLY A 191 -63.00 12.05 8.64
CA GLY A 191 -62.86 12.34 10.08
C GLY A 191 -61.96 11.25 10.74
N ASP A 192 -61.31 11.47 11.88
CA ASP A 192 -61.80 11.22 13.26
C ASP A 192 -61.50 9.81 13.84
N ALA A 193 -61.26 9.77 15.17
CA ALA A 193 -61.22 8.65 16.11
C ALA A 193 -60.20 7.48 15.94
N ALA A 194 -59.37 7.34 16.98
CA ALA A 194 -58.74 6.09 17.45
C ALA A 194 -59.52 5.57 18.69
N PRO A 195 -59.05 4.56 19.44
CA PRO A 195 -58.27 3.36 19.11
C PRO A 195 -59.15 2.10 19.34
N GLU A 196 -58.58 0.92 19.62
CA GLU A 196 -58.94 -0.01 20.72
C GLU A 196 -58.09 -1.30 20.61
N THR A 197 -57.71 -1.89 21.75
CA THR A 197 -57.08 -3.22 21.85
C THR A 197 -57.98 -4.14 22.66
N PRO A 198 -57.79 -5.48 22.58
CA PRO A 198 -57.89 -6.25 23.82
C PRO A 198 -56.76 -7.28 24.04
N VAL A 199 -56.76 -7.80 25.26
CA VAL A 199 -55.66 -8.48 25.99
C VAL A 199 -55.82 -10.00 26.11
N SER A 200 -54.73 -10.71 26.48
CA SER A 200 -54.66 -11.82 27.48
C SER A 200 -53.50 -12.80 27.19
N ASN A 201 -52.82 -13.47 28.15
CA ASN A 201 -52.67 -13.36 29.61
C ASN A 201 -51.54 -14.33 30.11
N SER A 202 -51.16 -14.23 31.40
CA SER A 202 -50.40 -15.15 32.30
C SER A 202 -48.86 -15.30 32.14
N GLY A 203 -48.06 -15.45 33.21
CA GLY A 203 -48.31 -15.25 34.67
C GLY A 203 -47.35 -16.02 35.62
N GLY A 204 -46.81 -15.36 36.66
CA GLY A 204 -45.95 -15.92 37.75
C GLY A 204 -44.50 -15.32 37.75
N ASP A 205 -43.96 -14.57 38.73
CA ASP A 205 -43.94 -14.65 40.22
C ASP A 205 -42.98 -15.75 40.76
N SER A 206 -42.00 -15.52 41.67
CA SER A 206 -41.33 -14.33 42.27
C SER A 206 -39.94 -14.79 42.86
N SER A 207 -39.04 -14.06 43.55
CA SER A 207 -39.09 -12.77 44.31
C SER A 207 -37.68 -12.08 44.39
N ALA A 208 -37.45 -11.25 45.41
CA ALA A 208 -36.29 -10.35 45.69
C ALA A 208 -35.04 -10.97 46.38
N GLY A 209 -33.92 -10.22 46.42
CA GLY A 209 -32.79 -10.49 47.34
C GLY A 209 -31.46 -9.74 47.11
N THR A 210 -31.40 -8.42 47.36
CA THR A 210 -30.12 -7.66 47.47
C THR A 210 -29.51 -7.83 48.87
N PRO A 211 -28.17 -7.90 49.02
CA PRO A 211 -27.51 -6.86 49.82
C PRO A 211 -26.11 -6.43 49.32
N GLU A 212 -25.89 -5.11 49.33
CA GLU A 212 -24.61 -4.44 49.67
C GLU A 212 -24.75 -3.92 51.13
N PRO A 213 -23.73 -3.37 51.83
CA PRO A 213 -22.30 -3.24 51.49
C PRO A 213 -21.33 -3.62 52.65
N ALA A 214 -20.01 -3.48 52.44
CA ALA A 214 -19.11 -2.59 53.22
C ALA A 214 -17.62 -3.01 53.31
N ALA A 215 -16.77 -1.98 53.41
CA ALA A 215 -15.49 -1.92 54.14
C ALA A 215 -14.21 -2.61 53.58
N SER A 216 -13.49 -1.83 52.76
CA SER A 216 -12.08 -1.41 53.00
C SER A 216 -11.03 -2.41 53.50
N ALA A 217 -10.02 -2.67 52.65
CA ALA A 217 -8.64 -2.79 53.07
C ALA A 217 -7.68 -2.15 52.05
N ASP A 218 -6.85 -1.28 52.60
CA ASP A 218 -5.63 -0.67 52.09
C ASP A 218 -4.70 -1.66 51.37
N ASN A 219 -4.01 -1.19 50.32
CA ASN A 219 -2.66 -1.67 50.00
C ASN A 219 -1.89 -0.60 49.21
N SER A 220 -1.40 0.39 49.97
CA SER A 220 -0.45 1.39 49.48
C SER A 220 0.94 0.76 49.32
N ALA A 221 1.39 0.55 48.08
CA ALA A 221 2.71 -0.03 47.78
C ALA A 221 3.59 0.90 46.91
N THR A 222 4.14 1.91 47.59
CA THR A 222 5.45 2.55 47.37
C THR A 222 6.06 2.50 45.95
N ALA A 223 6.01 3.65 45.26
CA ALA A 223 7.05 3.99 44.30
C ALA A 223 8.36 4.30 45.05
N GLN A 224 9.48 3.69 44.65
CA GLN A 224 10.81 4.18 45.01
C GLN A 224 11.40 4.98 43.85
N GLU A 225 11.18 6.29 43.91
CA GLU A 225 12.06 7.26 43.28
C GLU A 225 13.44 7.18 43.96
N SER A 226 14.53 7.26 43.19
CA SER A 226 15.89 7.27 43.75
C SER A 226 16.83 8.07 42.84
N ALA A 227 17.07 9.30 43.27
CA ALA A 227 18.15 10.19 42.86
C ALA A 227 18.60 10.97 44.11
N PRO A 228 19.78 11.64 44.14
CA PRO A 228 20.80 11.71 43.10
C PRO A 228 22.20 11.22 43.55
N VAL A 229 23.12 11.05 42.60
CA VAL A 229 24.57 11.15 42.88
C VAL A 229 25.23 12.13 41.92
N THR A 230 25.70 13.25 42.45
CA THR A 230 26.55 14.23 41.77
C THR A 230 27.99 14.07 42.24
N ALA A 231 28.96 14.00 41.30
CA ALA A 231 30.20 14.82 41.26
C ALA A 231 31.36 14.13 40.51
N ALA A 232 32.28 14.97 40.02
CA ALA A 232 33.57 14.70 39.35
C ALA A 232 33.47 13.99 37.97
N ASP A 233 33.76 14.61 36.83
CA ASP A 233 34.92 15.43 36.41
C ASP A 233 36.13 14.61 35.94
N ALA A 234 36.18 14.43 34.62
CA ALA A 234 37.34 14.28 33.74
C ALA A 234 36.76 14.12 32.32
N GLY A 235 37.10 14.89 31.30
CA GLY A 235 38.36 15.59 31.08
C GLY A 235 39.09 15.00 29.88
N SER A 236 38.49 15.04 28.69
CA SER A 236 39.24 14.81 27.44
C SER A 236 38.65 15.61 26.28
N LYS A 237 39.29 16.76 26.00
CA LYS A 237 39.36 17.30 24.66
C LYS A 237 40.69 16.84 24.07
N SER A 238 40.62 15.99 23.05
CA SER A 238 41.63 15.89 22.01
C SER A 238 40.91 15.41 20.75
N ASP A 239 40.64 16.29 19.79
CA ASP A 239 41.61 16.70 18.76
C ASP A 239 42.02 15.55 17.82
N THR A 240 41.38 15.59 16.64
CA THR A 240 42.07 15.97 15.41
C THR A 240 42.84 14.90 14.61
N LEU A 241 42.44 14.85 13.32
CA LEU A 241 43.14 14.38 12.12
C LEU A 241 43.25 12.87 11.78
N SER A 242 42.88 12.64 10.52
CA SER A 242 43.41 11.66 9.57
C SER A 242 42.63 10.37 9.33
N ARG A 243 41.83 10.37 8.26
CA ARG A 243 41.93 9.31 7.26
C ARG A 243 41.57 9.80 5.85
N THR A 244 42.63 10.07 5.10
CA THR A 244 42.63 10.55 3.71
C THR A 244 42.25 9.45 2.72
N LEU A 245 41.87 9.88 1.51
CA LEU A 245 41.54 9.08 0.33
C LEU A 245 42.52 7.94 0.01
N SER A 246 42.01 6.92 -0.69
CA SER A 246 42.75 6.27 -1.78
C SER A 246 41.84 6.01 -2.97
N ILE A 247 42.38 6.21 -4.18
CA ILE A 247 41.70 6.23 -5.47
C ILE A 247 42.27 5.11 -6.37
N ALA A 248 41.39 4.53 -7.18
CA ALA A 248 41.62 3.79 -8.44
C ALA A 248 42.37 2.42 -8.46
N ALA A 249 41.69 1.43 -9.05
CA ALA A 249 42.10 0.66 -10.24
C ALA A 249 40.87 -0.17 -10.69
N LEU A 250 40.12 0.16 -11.75
CA LEU A 250 40.40 0.03 -13.19
C LEU A 250 40.60 -1.42 -13.68
N ALA A 251 39.62 -1.94 -14.43
CA ALA A 251 39.82 -2.97 -15.45
C ALA A 251 38.78 -2.81 -16.58
N LEU A 252 39.22 -2.32 -17.73
CA LEU A 252 38.43 -2.32 -18.97
C LEU A 252 38.57 -3.68 -19.66
N ALA A 253 37.46 -4.21 -20.19
CA ALA A 253 37.46 -5.36 -21.10
C ALA A 253 36.61 -5.05 -22.34
N ALA A 254 37.17 -4.28 -23.26
CA ALA A 254 36.66 -4.19 -24.63
C ALA A 254 37.42 -5.21 -25.50
N SER A 255 36.69 -6.18 -26.07
CA SER A 255 37.22 -7.12 -27.06
C SER A 255 36.20 -7.29 -28.18
N ALA A 256 36.56 -6.85 -29.38
CA ALA A 256 35.67 -6.83 -30.53
C ALA A 256 35.50 -8.22 -31.16
N PHE A 257 34.33 -8.48 -31.72
CA PHE A 257 34.15 -9.51 -32.74
C PHE A 257 33.19 -9.04 -33.84
N VAL A 258 33.71 -8.26 -34.78
CA VAL A 258 33.05 -7.94 -36.05
C VAL A 258 33.77 -8.69 -37.16
N ILE A 259 33.21 -9.82 -37.60
CA ILE A 259 33.68 -10.53 -38.80
C ILE A 259 32.57 -10.51 -39.86
N SER A 260 32.75 -9.59 -40.81
CA SER A 260 32.47 -9.70 -42.25
C SER A 260 31.19 -10.41 -42.73
N VAL A 261 30.22 -9.63 -43.22
CA VAL A 261 29.23 -10.08 -44.22
C VAL A 261 29.00 -9.02 -45.31
N SER A 262 29.22 -9.42 -46.57
CA SER A 262 28.83 -8.74 -47.82
C SER A 262 29.60 -7.43 -48.18
N ARG A 263 29.82 -7.09 -49.45
CA ARG A 263 29.07 -7.43 -50.67
C ARG A 263 29.97 -7.74 -51.88
N LYS A 264 29.55 -8.70 -52.71
CA LYS A 264 30.01 -8.89 -54.09
C LYS A 264 28.86 -8.54 -55.06
N LYS A 265 28.97 -7.37 -55.71
CA LYS A 265 28.20 -6.84 -56.85
C LYS A 265 28.86 -5.50 -57.19
N ARG A 266 29.27 -5.18 -58.42
CA ARG A 266 29.18 -5.87 -59.71
C ARG A 266 30.59 -6.14 -60.25
#